data_AF-A0AA51HCE2-F1
#
_entry.id   AF-A0AA51HCE2-F1
#
_cell.length_a   1.000
_cell.length_b   1.000
_cell.length_c   1.000
_cell.angle_alpha   90.00
_cell.angle_beta   90.00
_cell.angle_gamma   90.00
#
_symmetry.space_group_name_H-M   'P 1'
#
loop_
_entity.id
_entity.type
_entity.pdbx_description
1 polymer ?
#
loop_
_entity_poly.entity_id
_entity_poly.type
_entity_poly.pdbx_seq_one_letter_code
_entity_poly.pdbx_strand_id
1 'polypeptide(L)'
;MKIFFSESEINYNNNHKYAFLNWRFDNGQGSNDKRNPKQSVFDNFEMGKAYLANAILTLYSIVYTRNGFDQADSLIFPALFNAWHSIELLLKSGINALAILSDGNPAALNHDIFTLKNAFVDALNGIGMNTTVTNGLVNVNYLLSEFSKVGARFDFARYTFDPKGNYQFYNSPYSDSEQWQIKPPSANNNTIVPNTCVDIEALLELLCNINSSFRELIFYLTCCISEYEKPCNAGFDQFKKTKDCVSDSDGFVEEKDPMMKIMNYIYMQIL
;
A
#
# COMPACT_ATOMS: atom_id res chain seq x y z
N MET A 1 26.53 -2.40 -20.88
CA MET A 1 25.86 -3.14 -19.78
C MET A 1 24.43 -3.41 -20.21
N LYS A 2 23.97 -4.67 -20.19
CA LYS A 2 22.59 -5.04 -20.55
C LYS A 2 21.81 -5.32 -19.27
N ILE A 3 20.63 -4.71 -19.13
CA ILE A 3 19.79 -4.78 -17.91
C ILE A 3 18.45 -5.53 -18.14
N PHE A 4 17.99 -5.63 -19.39
CA PHE A 4 16.82 -6.43 -19.76
C PHE A 4 17.26 -7.66 -20.53
N PHE A 5 16.79 -8.83 -20.15
CA PHE A 5 17.10 -10.10 -20.78
C PHE A 5 15.83 -10.69 -21.38
N SER A 6 15.91 -11.16 -22.62
CA SER A 6 14.84 -11.99 -23.20
C SER A 6 14.95 -13.42 -22.68
N GLU A 7 13.88 -14.20 -22.82
CA GLU A 7 13.78 -15.59 -22.36
C GLU A 7 15.00 -16.45 -22.76
N SER A 8 15.41 -16.36 -24.04
CA SER A 8 16.56 -17.12 -24.57
C SER A 8 17.91 -16.70 -23.99
N GLU A 9 17.98 -15.58 -23.27
CA GLU A 9 19.21 -15.01 -22.71
C GLU A 9 19.34 -15.24 -21.20
N ILE A 10 18.32 -15.85 -20.58
CA ILE A 10 18.31 -16.13 -19.14
C ILE A 10 19.11 -17.42 -18.89
N ASN A 11 20.13 -17.31 -18.03
CA ASN A 11 20.81 -18.49 -17.51
C ASN A 11 20.04 -19.03 -16.30
N TYR A 12 19.14 -19.98 -16.54
CA TYR A 12 18.35 -20.62 -15.48
C TYR A 12 19.18 -21.37 -14.43
N ASN A 13 20.42 -21.77 -14.75
CA ASN A 13 21.35 -22.34 -13.77
C ASN A 13 21.95 -21.28 -12.82
N ASN A 14 21.70 -20.00 -13.09
CA ASN A 14 22.13 -18.87 -12.27
C ASN A 14 20.98 -17.85 -12.15
N ASN A 15 19.81 -18.33 -11.70
CA ASN A 15 18.58 -17.53 -11.68
C ASN A 15 18.57 -16.43 -10.59
N HIS A 16 19.38 -16.53 -9.54
CA HIS A 16 19.46 -15.56 -8.44
C HIS A 16 19.93 -14.17 -8.87
N LYS A 17 20.50 -14.03 -10.08
CA LYS A 17 20.91 -12.75 -10.65
C LYS A 17 19.77 -12.00 -11.35
N TYR A 18 18.65 -12.66 -11.63
CA TYR A 18 17.55 -12.09 -12.40
C TYR A 18 16.33 -11.84 -11.52
N ALA A 19 15.63 -10.73 -11.80
CA ALA A 19 14.28 -10.48 -11.31
C ALA A 19 13.32 -10.56 -12.50
N PHE A 20 12.28 -11.37 -12.37
CA PHE A 20 11.30 -11.58 -13.43
C PHE A 20 10.13 -10.62 -13.25
N LEU A 21 9.99 -9.66 -14.16
CA LEU A 21 8.99 -8.58 -14.05
C LEU A 21 7.53 -9.09 -14.05
N ASN A 22 7.26 -10.24 -14.64
CA ASN A 22 5.92 -10.80 -14.81
C ASN A 22 5.62 -12.01 -13.91
N TRP A 23 6.60 -12.55 -13.17
CA TRP A 23 6.45 -13.86 -12.51
C TRP A 23 5.32 -13.89 -11.48
N ARG A 24 5.09 -12.78 -10.76
CA ARG A 24 4.00 -12.66 -9.79
C ARG A 24 2.66 -12.27 -10.44
N PHE A 25 2.66 -11.79 -11.69
CA PHE A 25 1.46 -11.41 -12.46
C PHE A 25 0.95 -12.52 -13.38
N ASP A 26 1.59 -13.68 -13.34
CA ASP A 26 1.26 -14.79 -14.22
C ASP A 26 0.63 -15.96 -13.44
N ASN A 27 -0.22 -15.64 -12.45
CA ASN A 27 -0.93 -16.56 -11.54
C ASN A 27 -0.12 -17.76 -10.99
N GLY A 28 1.21 -17.71 -11.06
CA GLY A 28 2.10 -18.85 -10.83
C GLY A 28 1.98 -20.00 -11.84
N GLN A 29 1.18 -19.91 -12.90
CA GLN A 29 0.90 -21.02 -13.82
C GLN A 29 1.24 -20.77 -15.30
N GLY A 30 1.78 -19.60 -15.68
CA GLY A 30 2.28 -19.40 -17.04
C GLY A 30 1.20 -19.04 -18.07
N SER A 31 0.05 -18.52 -17.63
CA SER A 31 -0.98 -17.95 -18.49
C SER A 31 -1.45 -16.56 -18.02
N ASN A 32 -0.76 -15.50 -18.43
CA ASN A 32 -1.28 -14.14 -18.34
C ASN A 32 -2.40 -13.96 -19.39
N ASP A 33 -3.63 -14.30 -18.99
CA ASP A 33 -4.81 -14.20 -19.84
C ASP A 33 -5.63 -12.96 -19.47
N LYS A 34 -5.60 -11.94 -20.34
CA LYS A 34 -6.41 -10.72 -20.18
C LYS A 34 -7.92 -10.98 -20.16
N ARG A 35 -8.37 -12.17 -20.59
CA ARG A 35 -9.76 -12.61 -20.53
C ARG A 35 -10.13 -13.19 -19.16
N ASN A 36 -9.15 -13.52 -18.31
CA ASN A 36 -9.39 -13.98 -16.96
C ASN A 36 -9.75 -12.77 -16.06
N PRO A 37 -11.00 -12.61 -15.62
CA PRO A 37 -11.39 -11.46 -14.79
C PRO A 37 -10.63 -11.42 -13.46
N LYS A 38 -10.18 -12.58 -12.95
CA LYS A 38 -9.44 -12.70 -11.69
C LYS A 38 -8.03 -12.10 -11.77
N GLN A 39 -7.45 -11.98 -12.96
CA GLN A 39 -6.07 -11.52 -13.14
C GLN A 39 -5.83 -10.15 -12.52
N SER A 40 -6.76 -9.22 -12.75
CA SER A 40 -6.67 -7.86 -12.22
C SER A 40 -6.70 -7.79 -10.68
N VAL A 41 -7.29 -8.79 -10.00
CA VAL A 41 -7.30 -8.85 -8.53
C VAL A 41 -5.89 -9.18 -8.03
N PHE A 42 -5.30 -10.25 -8.57
CA PHE A 42 -3.99 -10.72 -8.14
C PHE A 42 -2.88 -9.74 -8.53
N ASP A 43 -2.92 -9.14 -9.72
CA ASP A 43 -1.92 -8.15 -10.15
C ASP A 43 -1.89 -6.93 -9.23
N ASN A 44 -3.08 -6.38 -8.92
CA ASN A 44 -3.20 -5.26 -8.01
C ASN A 44 -2.78 -5.64 -6.58
N PHE A 45 -3.10 -6.85 -6.12
CA PHE A 45 -2.68 -7.34 -4.81
C PHE A 45 -1.15 -7.46 -4.70
N GLU A 46 -0.50 -8.11 -5.66
CA GLU A 46 0.94 -8.31 -5.69
C GLU A 46 1.71 -6.99 -5.81
N MET A 47 1.22 -6.04 -6.62
CA MET A 47 1.82 -4.70 -6.69
C MET A 47 1.56 -3.90 -5.41
N GLY A 48 0.35 -3.94 -4.87
CA GLY A 48 -0.04 -3.20 -3.67
C GLY A 48 0.80 -3.59 -2.46
N LYS A 49 0.97 -4.89 -2.22
CA LYS A 49 1.81 -5.39 -1.12
C LYS A 49 3.29 -5.04 -1.32
N ALA A 50 3.79 -5.04 -2.55
CA ALA A 50 5.17 -4.65 -2.84
C ALA A 50 5.42 -3.16 -2.56
N TYR A 51 4.48 -2.29 -2.93
CA TYR A 51 4.54 -0.87 -2.55
C TYR A 51 4.46 -0.68 -1.02
N LEU A 52 3.60 -1.44 -0.32
CA LEU A 52 3.53 -1.39 1.14
C LEU A 52 4.87 -1.78 1.78
N ALA A 53 5.45 -2.90 1.34
CA ALA A 53 6.74 -3.39 1.79
C ALA A 53 7.84 -2.33 1.60
N ASN A 54 7.90 -1.69 0.42
CA ASN A 54 8.89 -0.64 0.16
C ASN A 54 8.69 0.59 1.05
N ALA A 55 7.45 1.00 1.31
CA ALA A 55 7.17 2.11 2.23
C ALA A 55 7.65 1.78 3.66
N ILE A 56 7.29 0.59 4.17
CA ILE A 56 7.70 0.12 5.51
C ILE A 56 9.23 0.00 5.60
N LEU A 57 9.89 -0.62 4.62
CA LEU A 57 11.34 -0.77 4.62
C LEU A 57 12.06 0.58 4.60
N THR A 58 11.56 1.51 3.79
CA THR A 58 12.12 2.87 3.71
C THR A 58 12.01 3.57 5.06
N LEU A 59 10.81 3.61 5.66
CA LEU A 59 10.60 4.26 6.96
C LEU A 59 11.39 3.57 8.08
N TYR A 60 11.41 2.24 8.10
CA TYR A 60 12.19 1.49 9.08
C TYR A 60 13.68 1.82 8.97
N SER A 61 14.24 1.91 7.75
CA SER A 61 15.64 2.28 7.56
C SER A 61 15.96 3.68 8.12
N ILE A 62 15.02 4.62 8.01
CA ILE A 62 15.16 5.97 8.56
C ILE A 62 15.14 5.93 10.08
N VAL A 63 14.18 5.22 10.68
CA VAL A 63 14.07 5.07 12.14
C VAL A 63 15.29 4.36 12.71
N TYR A 64 15.70 3.25 12.11
CA TYR A 64 16.82 2.42 12.55
C TYR A 64 18.15 3.19 12.62
N THR A 65 18.41 4.00 11.60
CA THR A 65 19.61 4.85 11.52
C THR A 65 19.47 6.18 12.27
N ARG A 66 18.33 6.41 12.95
CA ARG A 66 17.99 7.65 13.67
C ARG A 66 18.05 8.90 12.79
N ASN A 67 17.53 8.78 11.56
CA ASN A 67 17.59 9.83 10.55
C ASN A 67 19.02 10.37 10.32
N GLY A 68 20.02 9.48 10.33
CA GLY A 68 21.40 9.87 10.08
C GLY A 68 21.55 10.57 8.73
N PHE A 69 22.33 11.66 8.71
CA PHE A 69 22.55 12.50 7.53
C PHE A 69 21.27 13.09 6.92
N ASP A 70 20.23 13.29 7.74
CA ASP A 70 18.96 13.90 7.33
C ASP A 70 18.28 13.18 6.15
N GLN A 71 18.51 11.86 6.04
CA GLN A 71 18.02 11.08 4.90
C GLN A 71 16.48 11.06 4.79
N ALA A 72 15.75 11.34 5.88
CA ALA A 72 14.31 11.51 5.86
C ALA A 72 13.85 12.53 4.83
N ASP A 73 14.57 13.63 4.68
CA ASP A 73 14.20 14.73 3.78
C ASP A 73 14.19 14.28 2.31
N SER A 74 15.00 13.27 1.98
CA SER A 74 15.05 12.67 0.64
C SER A 74 14.11 11.47 0.48
N LEU A 75 13.92 10.69 1.54
CA LEU A 75 13.23 9.40 1.49
C LEU A 75 11.75 9.46 1.85
N ILE A 76 11.28 10.55 2.47
CA ILE A 76 9.87 10.68 2.86
C ILE A 76 8.92 10.73 1.65
N PHE A 77 9.32 11.39 0.56
CA PHE A 77 8.51 11.45 -0.66
C PHE A 77 8.35 10.07 -1.31
N PRO A 78 9.41 9.28 -1.56
CA PRO A 78 9.29 7.89 -1.98
C PRO A 78 8.43 7.03 -1.03
N ALA A 79 8.57 7.19 0.29
CA ALA A 79 7.78 6.44 1.26
C ALA A 79 6.28 6.75 1.15
N LEU A 80 5.91 8.04 1.08
CA LEU A 80 4.53 8.49 0.91
C LEU A 80 3.94 8.11 -0.45
N PHE A 81 4.74 8.18 -1.52
CA PHE A 81 4.35 7.70 -2.84
C PHE A 81 3.97 6.22 -2.81
N ASN A 82 4.85 5.40 -2.21
CA ASN A 82 4.63 3.96 -2.06
C ASN A 82 3.41 3.67 -1.15
N ALA A 83 3.23 4.41 -0.06
CA ALA A 83 2.05 4.28 0.80
C ALA A 83 0.75 4.57 0.05
N TRP A 84 0.68 5.67 -0.71
CA TRP A 84 -0.48 6.00 -1.52
C TRP A 84 -0.82 4.91 -2.53
N HIS A 85 0.18 4.49 -3.32
CA HIS A 85 -0.02 3.50 -4.39
C HIS A 85 -0.36 2.11 -3.85
N SER A 86 0.20 1.74 -2.69
CA SER A 86 -0.20 0.53 -1.97
C SER A 86 -1.70 0.54 -1.66
N ILE A 87 -2.21 1.59 -1.01
CA ILE A 87 -3.62 1.69 -0.65
C ILE A 87 -4.51 1.68 -1.91
N GLU A 88 -4.13 2.43 -2.94
CA GLU A 88 -4.86 2.45 -4.21
C GLU A 88 -5.01 1.05 -4.81
N LEU A 89 -3.90 0.32 -4.95
CA LEU A 89 -3.88 -0.99 -5.59
C LEU A 89 -4.57 -2.05 -4.73
N LEU A 90 -4.39 -2.02 -3.41
CA LEU A 90 -5.08 -2.92 -2.49
C LEU A 90 -6.61 -2.69 -2.51
N LEU A 91 -7.07 -1.43 -2.59
CA LEU A 91 -8.49 -1.12 -2.78
C LEU A 91 -9.01 -1.64 -4.11
N LYS A 92 -8.27 -1.43 -5.21
CA LYS A 92 -8.65 -1.95 -6.54
C LYS A 92 -8.76 -3.48 -6.55
N SER A 93 -7.81 -4.15 -5.91
CA SER A 93 -7.85 -5.60 -5.71
C SER A 93 -9.11 -6.03 -4.96
N GLY A 94 -9.38 -5.42 -3.80
CA GLY A 94 -10.56 -5.74 -3.00
C GLY A 94 -11.90 -5.49 -3.71
N ILE A 95 -12.05 -4.36 -4.40
CA ILE A 95 -13.27 -4.04 -5.17
C ILE A 95 -13.50 -5.08 -6.27
N ASN A 96 -12.46 -5.38 -7.06
CA ASN A 96 -12.57 -6.35 -8.13
C ASN A 96 -12.79 -7.77 -7.58
N ALA A 97 -12.21 -8.11 -6.43
CA ALA A 97 -12.44 -9.38 -5.75
C ALA A 97 -13.92 -9.56 -5.40
N LEU A 98 -14.52 -8.56 -4.75
CA LEU A 98 -15.92 -8.57 -4.35
C LEU A 98 -16.86 -8.61 -5.56
N ALA A 99 -16.52 -7.91 -6.65
CA ALA A 99 -17.28 -7.97 -7.89
C ALA A 99 -17.30 -9.40 -8.45
N ILE A 100 -16.15 -10.06 -8.55
CA ILE A 100 -16.04 -11.44 -9.05
C ILE A 100 -16.79 -12.43 -8.14
N LEU A 101 -16.66 -12.28 -6.82
CA LEU A 101 -17.33 -13.14 -5.84
C LEU A 101 -18.86 -12.96 -5.81
N SER A 102 -19.36 -11.89 -6.44
CA SER A 102 -20.79 -11.60 -6.59
C SER A 102 -21.29 -11.85 -8.02
N ASP A 103 -20.56 -12.63 -8.82
CA ASP A 103 -20.83 -12.90 -10.24
C ASP A 103 -20.91 -11.65 -11.14
N GLY A 104 -20.31 -10.55 -10.67
CA GLY A 104 -20.16 -9.30 -11.41
C GLY A 104 -18.85 -9.24 -12.21
N ASN A 105 -18.75 -8.23 -13.06
CA ASN A 105 -17.53 -7.95 -13.81
C ASN A 105 -16.68 -6.88 -13.10
N PRO A 106 -15.34 -7.06 -13.02
CA PRO A 106 -14.42 -6.00 -12.61
C PRO A 106 -14.62 -4.73 -13.44
N ALA A 107 -14.59 -3.56 -12.79
CA ALA A 107 -14.71 -2.27 -13.46
C ALA A 107 -13.34 -1.63 -13.71
N ALA A 108 -13.28 -0.71 -14.67
CA ALA A 108 -12.15 0.21 -14.77
C ALA A 108 -12.23 1.19 -13.59
N LEU A 109 -11.17 1.22 -12.77
CA LEU A 109 -11.13 2.00 -11.53
C LEU A 109 -10.16 3.19 -11.67
N ASN A 110 -10.56 4.34 -11.15
CA ASN A 110 -9.76 5.58 -11.18
C ASN A 110 -8.57 5.52 -10.18
N HIS A 111 -7.84 6.63 -10.03
CA HIS A 111 -6.71 6.75 -9.08
C HIS A 111 -7.08 7.47 -7.77
N ASP A 112 -8.35 7.79 -7.58
CA ASP A 112 -8.83 8.52 -6.40
C ASP A 112 -9.11 7.54 -5.25
N ILE A 113 -8.16 7.46 -4.33
CA ILE A 113 -8.23 6.57 -3.16
C ILE A 113 -9.44 6.85 -2.25
N PHE A 114 -9.97 8.07 -2.23
CA PHE A 114 -11.16 8.40 -1.44
C PHE A 114 -12.42 7.79 -2.07
N THR A 115 -12.56 7.95 -3.39
CA THR A 115 -13.64 7.31 -4.16
C THR A 115 -13.54 5.79 -4.07
N LEU A 116 -12.35 5.23 -4.25
CA LEU A 116 -12.11 3.78 -4.14
C LEU A 116 -12.44 3.24 -2.75
N LYS A 117 -12.02 3.95 -1.68
CA LYS A 117 -12.34 3.54 -0.31
C LYS A 117 -13.84 3.46 -0.08
N ASN A 118 -14.61 4.46 -0.54
CA ASN A 118 -16.07 4.43 -0.37
C ASN A 118 -16.70 3.27 -1.16
N ALA A 119 -16.29 3.06 -2.41
CA ALA A 119 -16.76 1.92 -3.21
C ALA A 119 -16.44 0.57 -2.55
N PHE A 120 -15.27 0.42 -1.95
CA PHE A 120 -14.89 -0.80 -1.24
C PHE A 120 -15.73 -1.04 0.02
N VAL A 121 -15.99 0.02 0.79
CA VAL A 121 -16.87 -0.03 1.97
C VAL A 121 -18.29 -0.42 1.58
N ASP A 122 -18.84 0.19 0.54
CA ASP A 122 -20.19 -0.11 0.05
C ASP A 122 -20.30 -1.57 -0.41
N ALA A 123 -19.28 -2.07 -1.13
CA ALA A 123 -19.21 -3.46 -1.58
C ALA A 123 -19.17 -4.45 -0.39
N LEU A 124 -18.34 -4.20 0.63
CA LEU A 124 -18.27 -5.05 1.83
C LEU A 124 -19.57 -5.03 2.63
N ASN A 125 -20.19 -3.86 2.80
CA ASN A 125 -21.46 -3.74 3.51
C ASN A 125 -22.58 -4.48 2.75
N GLY A 126 -22.58 -4.42 1.41
CA GLY A 126 -23.54 -5.13 0.55
C GLY A 126 -23.53 -6.65 0.72
N ILE A 127 -22.41 -7.23 1.14
CA ILE A 127 -22.29 -8.67 1.43
C ILE A 127 -22.37 -9.01 2.93
N GLY A 128 -22.68 -8.03 3.79
CA GLY A 128 -22.87 -8.22 5.22
C GLY A 128 -21.59 -8.20 6.06
N MET A 129 -20.46 -7.74 5.51
CA MET A 129 -19.17 -7.66 6.22
C MET A 129 -18.97 -6.38 7.05
N ASN A 130 -20.05 -5.85 7.63
CA ASN A 130 -20.06 -4.57 8.34
C ASN A 130 -19.06 -4.53 9.52
N THR A 131 -18.94 -5.62 10.30
CA THR A 131 -17.99 -5.70 11.42
C THR A 131 -16.54 -5.67 10.93
N THR A 132 -16.25 -6.39 9.85
CA THR A 132 -14.95 -6.33 9.19
C THR A 132 -14.66 -4.93 8.65
N VAL A 133 -15.65 -4.21 8.14
CA VAL A 133 -15.48 -2.79 7.75
C VAL A 133 -15.08 -1.93 8.94
N THR A 134 -15.81 -2.05 10.05
CA THR A 134 -15.53 -1.26 11.27
C THR A 134 -14.12 -1.47 11.79
N ASN A 135 -13.62 -2.72 11.79
CA ASN A 135 -12.34 -3.05 12.42
C ASN A 135 -11.17 -3.04 11.44
N GLY A 136 -11.36 -3.56 10.22
CA GLY A 136 -10.29 -3.79 9.24
C GLY A 136 -9.83 -2.53 8.51
N LEU A 137 -10.62 -1.44 8.54
CA LEU A 137 -10.30 -0.19 7.83
C LEU A 137 -9.91 0.97 8.75
N VAL A 138 -9.84 0.78 10.08
CA VAL A 138 -9.54 1.87 11.03
C VAL A 138 -8.27 2.64 10.63
N ASN A 139 -7.18 1.91 10.38
CA ASN A 139 -5.89 2.52 10.07
C ASN A 139 -5.84 3.16 8.68
N VAL A 140 -6.53 2.55 7.69
CA VAL A 140 -6.68 3.16 6.36
C VAL A 140 -7.48 4.46 6.45
N ASN A 141 -8.59 4.45 7.19
CA ASN A 141 -9.40 5.64 7.40
C ASN A 141 -8.61 6.76 8.07
N TYR A 142 -7.78 6.41 9.05
CA TYR A 142 -6.90 7.38 9.72
C TYR A 142 -5.88 7.97 8.74
N LEU A 143 -5.16 7.14 7.98
CA LEU A 143 -4.22 7.61 6.96
C LEU A 143 -4.88 8.53 5.93
N LEU A 144 -6.04 8.11 5.40
CA LEU A 144 -6.80 8.92 4.45
C LEU A 144 -7.29 10.24 5.06
N SER A 145 -7.63 10.25 6.35
CA SER A 145 -8.02 11.49 7.03
C SER A 145 -6.87 12.50 7.10
N GLU A 146 -5.64 12.05 7.33
CA GLU A 146 -4.46 12.92 7.30
C GLU A 146 -4.14 13.43 5.88
N PHE A 147 -4.30 12.59 4.85
CA PHE A 147 -4.21 13.05 3.46
C PHE A 147 -5.31 14.05 3.10
N SER A 148 -6.55 13.80 3.51
CA SER A 148 -7.68 14.69 3.24
C SER A 148 -7.51 16.04 3.93
N LYS A 149 -7.00 16.04 5.16
CA LYS A 149 -6.75 17.25 5.96
C LYS A 149 -5.81 18.24 5.27
N VAL A 150 -4.84 17.73 4.50
CA VAL A 150 -3.88 18.56 3.76
C VAL A 150 -4.23 18.70 2.28
N GLY A 151 -5.37 18.16 1.80
CA GLY A 151 -5.72 18.22 0.39
C GLY A 151 -4.77 17.44 -0.53
N ALA A 152 -4.14 16.38 -0.02
CA ALA A 152 -3.19 15.56 -0.78
C ALA A 152 -3.83 14.87 -1.99
N ARG A 153 -3.06 14.73 -3.07
CA ARG A 153 -3.45 14.07 -4.32
C ARG A 153 -2.45 13.01 -4.74
N PHE A 154 -2.86 12.08 -5.59
CA PHE A 154 -2.04 10.93 -6.03
C PHE A 154 -0.66 11.27 -6.61
N ASP A 155 -0.41 12.52 -6.99
CA ASP A 155 0.82 13.01 -7.57
C ASP A 155 1.65 13.91 -6.63
N PHE A 156 1.16 14.22 -5.42
CA PHE A 156 1.82 15.14 -4.49
C PHE A 156 3.26 14.74 -4.18
N ALA A 157 3.52 13.44 -4.10
CA ALA A 157 4.82 12.90 -3.74
C ALA A 157 5.81 12.81 -4.92
N ARG A 158 5.37 13.17 -6.13
CA ARG A 158 6.17 13.12 -7.35
C ARG A 158 6.48 14.50 -7.90
N TYR A 159 5.53 15.42 -7.79
CA TYR A 159 5.62 16.73 -8.42
C TYR A 159 5.32 17.82 -7.39
N THR A 160 6.17 18.84 -7.38
CA THR A 160 6.01 20.05 -6.58
C THR A 160 4.81 20.89 -7.04
N PHE A 161 4.38 20.72 -8.29
CA PHE A 161 3.18 21.34 -8.83
C PHE A 161 2.29 20.29 -9.45
N ASP A 162 1.01 20.59 -9.49
CA ASP A 162 0.03 19.75 -10.16
C ASP A 162 0.03 19.94 -11.67
N PRO A 163 -0.74 19.13 -12.44
CA PRO A 163 -0.80 19.26 -13.89
C PRO A 163 -1.33 20.62 -14.39
N LYS A 164 -1.95 21.43 -13.53
CA LYS A 164 -2.43 22.78 -13.82
C LYS A 164 -1.45 23.87 -13.38
N GLY A 165 -0.33 23.51 -12.74
CA GLY A 165 0.67 24.42 -12.20
C GLY A 165 0.38 24.95 -10.80
N ASN A 166 -0.64 24.44 -10.10
CA ASN A 166 -0.91 24.84 -8.72
C ASN A 166 0.08 24.17 -7.76
N TYR A 167 0.35 24.82 -6.63
CA TYR A 167 1.19 24.25 -5.57
C TYR A 167 0.60 22.95 -5.00
N GLN A 168 1.46 22.14 -4.40
CA GLN A 168 1.03 21.14 -3.44
C GLN A 168 0.99 21.76 -2.02
N PHE A 169 0.32 21.08 -1.09
CA PHE A 169 0.11 21.60 0.27
C PHE A 169 1.41 21.93 1.03
N TYR A 170 2.49 21.20 0.74
CA TYR A 170 3.77 21.34 1.44
C TYR A 170 4.70 22.42 0.87
N ASN A 171 4.37 22.98 -0.30
CA ASN A 171 5.20 24.01 -0.95
C ASN A 171 4.42 25.28 -1.36
N SER A 172 3.17 25.40 -0.92
CA SER A 172 2.34 26.59 -1.09
C SER A 172 2.74 27.69 -0.08
N PRO A 173 2.83 28.99 -0.44
CA PRO A 173 3.00 30.09 0.53
C PRO A 173 1.76 30.35 1.39
N TYR A 174 1.89 30.99 2.56
CA TYR A 174 0.73 31.33 3.43
C TYR A 174 -0.40 32.13 2.77
N SER A 175 -0.13 32.89 1.71
CA SER A 175 -1.14 33.67 0.98
C SER A 175 -1.94 32.88 -0.06
N ASP A 176 -1.57 31.63 -0.32
CA ASP A 176 -2.06 30.84 -1.44
C ASP A 176 -3.13 29.83 -0.97
N SER A 177 -4.11 29.52 -1.84
CA SER A 177 -5.29 28.74 -1.46
C SER A 177 -4.99 27.28 -1.12
N GLU A 178 -3.87 26.77 -1.61
CA GLU A 178 -3.41 25.41 -1.43
C GLU A 178 -2.67 25.22 -0.10
N GLN A 179 -2.38 26.31 0.63
CA GLN A 179 -1.71 26.23 1.93
C GLN A 179 -2.67 25.75 3.02
N TRP A 180 -2.36 24.58 3.58
CA TRP A 180 -3.14 23.94 4.64
C TRP A 180 -2.87 24.51 6.05
N GLN A 181 -1.74 25.18 6.26
CA GLN A 181 -1.37 25.83 7.52
C GLN A 181 -1.92 27.26 7.58
N ILE A 182 -2.92 27.49 8.41
CA ILE A 182 -3.70 28.75 8.43
C ILE A 182 -3.02 29.88 9.23
N LYS A 183 -2.09 29.57 10.12
CA LYS A 183 -1.45 30.56 11.01
C LYS A 183 -0.03 30.87 10.54
N PRO A 184 0.26 32.08 10.03
CA PRO A 184 1.62 32.49 9.74
C PRO A 184 2.42 32.64 11.05
N PRO A 185 3.72 32.31 11.06
CA PRO A 185 4.59 32.67 12.18
C PRO A 185 4.63 34.19 12.30
N SER A 186 4.70 34.67 13.53
CA SER A 186 4.62 36.08 13.92
C SER A 186 5.38 37.03 12.96
N ALA A 187 4.64 38.01 12.44
CA ALA A 187 5.02 39.15 11.59
C ALA A 187 5.17 38.92 10.06
N ASN A 188 4.12 39.33 9.34
CA ASN A 188 4.07 40.02 8.04
C ASN A 188 4.70 39.44 6.77
N ASN A 189 5.31 38.26 6.77
CA ASN A 189 5.79 37.67 5.51
C ASN A 189 4.91 36.52 5.02
N ASN A 190 3.75 36.87 4.46
CA ASN A 190 2.78 35.92 3.89
C ASN A 190 3.30 35.20 2.62
N THR A 191 4.51 35.54 2.14
CA THR A 191 5.17 34.85 1.00
C THR A 191 6.08 33.70 1.42
N ILE A 192 6.25 33.46 2.72
CA ILE A 192 7.01 32.32 3.23
C ILE A 192 6.23 31.02 2.98
N VAL A 193 6.94 30.00 2.49
CA VAL A 193 6.47 28.61 2.46
C VAL A 193 6.78 27.98 3.82
N PRO A 194 5.77 27.58 4.61
CA PRO A 194 6.01 26.91 5.87
C PRO A 194 6.45 25.47 5.67
N ASN A 195 7.33 25.01 6.56
CA ASN A 195 7.72 23.60 6.59
C ASN A 195 6.53 22.72 6.97
N THR A 196 6.33 21.65 6.22
CA THR A 196 5.41 20.56 6.55
C THR A 196 6.25 19.32 6.82
N CYS A 197 6.10 18.72 8.00
CA CYS A 197 6.83 17.51 8.39
C CYS A 197 5.87 16.33 8.60
N VAL A 198 6.43 15.13 8.55
CA VAL A 198 5.74 13.88 8.85
C VAL A 198 6.44 13.23 10.04
N ASP A 199 5.64 12.76 11.00
CA ASP A 199 6.15 11.90 12.07
C ASP A 199 6.44 10.50 11.50
N ILE A 200 7.73 10.16 11.41
CA ILE A 200 8.22 8.96 10.72
C ILE A 200 7.90 7.70 11.51
N GLU A 201 7.99 7.75 12.84
CA GLU A 201 7.69 6.61 13.70
C GLU A 201 6.19 6.33 13.69
N ALA A 202 5.36 7.38 13.80
CA ALA A 202 3.91 7.25 13.71
C ALA A 202 3.45 6.74 12.34
N LEU A 203 4.05 7.22 11.24
CA LEU A 203 3.74 6.72 9.91
C LEU A 203 4.16 5.24 9.74
N LEU A 204 5.34 4.86 10.25
CA LEU A 204 5.81 3.47 10.23
C LEU A 204 4.84 2.55 10.98
N GLU A 205 4.47 2.90 12.21
CA GLU A 205 3.51 2.14 13.01
C GLU A 205 2.16 2.01 12.28
N LEU A 206 1.67 3.12 11.73
CA LEU A 206 0.42 3.13 10.98
C LEU A 206 0.45 2.19 9.76
N LEU A 207 1.54 2.18 8.98
CA LEU A 207 1.67 1.28 7.83
C LEU A 207 1.81 -0.19 8.24
N CYS A 208 2.50 -0.48 9.35
CA CYS A 208 2.55 -1.82 9.92
C CYS A 208 1.15 -2.29 10.36
N ASN A 209 0.35 -1.41 10.97
CA ASN A 209 -1.02 -1.71 11.36
C ASN A 209 -1.95 -1.88 10.15
N ILE A 210 -1.74 -1.13 9.07
CA ILE A 210 -2.45 -1.33 7.78
C ILE A 210 -2.09 -2.70 7.19
N ASN A 211 -0.82 -3.12 7.28
CA ASN A 211 -0.39 -4.43 6.81
C ASN A 211 -1.10 -5.57 7.55
N SER A 212 -1.17 -5.52 8.88
CA SER A 212 -1.79 -6.58 9.71
C SER A 212 -3.32 -6.57 9.70
N SER A 213 -3.96 -5.52 9.20
CA SER A 213 -5.42 -5.41 9.13
C SER A 213 -5.92 -5.40 7.69
N PHE A 214 -5.77 -4.28 7.00
CA PHE A 214 -6.34 -4.05 5.68
C PHE A 214 -5.74 -4.97 4.61
N ARG A 215 -4.41 -5.15 4.57
CA ARG A 215 -3.81 -6.04 3.56
C ARG A 215 -4.23 -7.50 3.80
N GLU A 216 -4.29 -7.96 5.04
CA GLU A 216 -4.80 -9.31 5.37
C GLU A 216 -6.26 -9.49 4.94
N LEU A 217 -7.10 -8.46 5.07
CA LEU A 217 -8.46 -8.50 4.54
C LEU A 217 -8.46 -8.69 3.01
N ILE A 218 -7.63 -7.95 2.29
CA ILE A 218 -7.52 -8.13 0.83
C ILE A 218 -7.01 -9.54 0.51
N PHE A 219 -6.03 -10.05 1.25
CA PHE A 219 -5.51 -11.40 1.06
C PHE A 219 -6.60 -12.46 1.26
N TYR A 220 -7.38 -12.35 2.34
CA TYR A 220 -8.55 -13.21 2.58
C TYR A 220 -9.52 -13.21 1.39
N LEU A 221 -9.85 -12.03 0.84
CA LEU A 221 -10.72 -11.95 -0.34
C LEU A 221 -10.11 -12.65 -1.56
N THR A 222 -8.79 -12.56 -1.76
CA THR A 222 -8.12 -13.30 -2.85
C THR A 222 -8.15 -14.83 -2.64
N CYS A 223 -8.09 -15.31 -1.39
CA CYS A 223 -8.28 -16.72 -1.06
C CYS A 223 -9.70 -17.18 -1.39
N CYS A 224 -10.72 -16.40 -0.99
CA CYS A 224 -12.11 -16.69 -1.32
C CYS A 224 -12.34 -16.86 -2.84
N ILE A 225 -11.66 -16.07 -3.69
CA ILE A 225 -11.74 -16.23 -5.16
C ILE A 225 -11.15 -17.56 -5.63
N SER A 226 -10.07 -18.00 -4.99
CA SER A 226 -9.34 -19.22 -5.34
C SER A 226 -10.11 -20.46 -4.91
N GLU A 227 -10.78 -20.38 -3.77
CA GLU A 227 -11.56 -21.47 -3.16
C GLU A 227 -13.05 -21.44 -3.55
N TYR A 228 -13.49 -20.41 -4.29
CA TYR A 228 -14.89 -20.17 -4.65
C TYR A 228 -15.82 -20.05 -3.43
N GLU A 229 -15.32 -19.49 -2.33
CA GLU A 229 -16.07 -19.29 -1.10
C GLU A 229 -16.67 -17.89 -1.01
N LYS A 230 -17.85 -17.79 -0.40
CA LYS A 230 -18.47 -16.49 -0.12
C LYS A 230 -17.80 -15.84 1.10
N PRO A 231 -17.24 -14.63 0.98
CA PRO A 231 -16.59 -13.96 2.10
C PRO A 231 -17.60 -13.56 3.18
N CYS A 232 -17.22 -13.68 4.45
CA CYS A 232 -18.05 -13.25 5.59
C CYS A 232 -17.18 -12.86 6.80
N ASN A 233 -17.76 -12.16 7.79
CA ASN A 233 -17.03 -11.71 8.98
C ASN A 233 -16.39 -12.90 9.73
N ALA A 234 -17.15 -13.97 9.96
CA ALA A 234 -16.68 -15.16 10.67
C ALA A 234 -15.54 -15.87 9.93
N GLY A 235 -15.62 -15.92 8.59
CA GLY A 235 -14.55 -16.47 7.74
C GLY A 235 -13.27 -15.66 7.86
N PHE A 236 -13.35 -14.33 7.83
CA PHE A 236 -12.17 -13.48 8.02
C PHE A 236 -11.56 -13.61 9.44
N ASP A 237 -12.40 -13.72 10.48
CA ASP A 237 -11.91 -13.93 11.84
C ASP A 237 -11.23 -15.30 12.00
N GLN A 238 -11.77 -16.34 11.36
CA GLN A 238 -11.15 -17.66 11.34
C GLN A 238 -9.83 -17.65 10.56
N PHE A 239 -9.79 -16.96 9.41
CA PHE A 239 -8.59 -16.79 8.60
C PHE A 239 -7.43 -16.20 9.40
N LYS A 240 -7.67 -15.09 10.13
CA LYS A 240 -6.66 -14.49 11.01
C LYS A 240 -6.14 -15.47 12.07
N LYS A 241 -7.05 -16.14 12.79
CA LYS A 241 -6.67 -17.12 13.82
C LYS A 241 -5.79 -18.24 13.27
N THR A 242 -6.17 -18.80 12.12
CA THR A 242 -5.41 -19.89 11.49
C THR A 242 -4.02 -19.42 11.07
N LYS A 243 -3.90 -18.19 10.53
CA LYS A 243 -2.61 -17.61 10.18
C LYS A 243 -1.70 -17.42 11.40
N ASP A 244 -2.24 -16.84 12.47
CA ASP A 244 -1.48 -16.60 13.71
C ASP A 244 -0.92 -17.93 14.29
N CYS A 245 -1.70 -19.01 14.26
CA CYS A 245 -1.25 -20.34 14.69
C CYS A 245 -0.12 -20.92 13.84
N VAL A 246 -0.09 -20.63 12.53
CA VAL A 246 0.98 -21.10 11.64
C VAL A 246 2.25 -20.30 11.86
N SER A 247 2.15 -18.97 12.05
CA SER A 247 3.32 -18.13 12.35
C SER A 247 4.03 -18.51 13.65
N ASP A 248 3.32 -19.03 14.67
CA ASP A 248 3.95 -19.48 15.92
C ASP A 248 4.71 -20.82 15.78
N SER A 249 4.48 -21.56 14.69
CA SER A 249 5.04 -22.90 14.46
C SER A 249 6.28 -22.93 13.56
N ASP A 250 6.53 -21.85 12.82
CA ASP A 250 7.73 -21.71 12.00
C ASP A 250 8.90 -21.38 12.92
N GLY A 251 9.75 -22.38 13.19
CA GLY A 251 10.92 -22.26 14.06
C GLY A 251 11.87 -21.15 13.63
N PHE A 252 11.63 -19.95 14.14
CA PHE A 252 12.46 -18.79 13.90
C PHE A 252 13.82 -19.01 14.53
N VAL A 253 14.87 -18.96 13.71
CA VAL A 253 16.19 -18.60 14.22
C VAL A 253 16.07 -17.15 14.65
N GLU A 254 16.35 -16.88 15.92
CA GLU A 254 16.32 -15.52 16.47
C GLU A 254 17.40 -14.67 15.77
N GLU A 255 17.01 -14.00 14.68
CA GLU A 255 17.88 -13.05 13.99
C GLU A 255 18.23 -11.93 14.96
N LYS A 256 19.50 -11.51 15.04
CA LYS A 256 19.92 -10.47 16.00
C LYS A 256 19.99 -9.09 15.37
N ASP A 257 20.23 -9.01 14.07
CA ASP A 257 20.26 -7.75 13.34
C ASP A 257 18.82 -7.23 13.13
N PRO A 258 18.45 -6.06 13.67
CA PRO A 258 17.13 -5.48 13.48
C PRO A 258 16.74 -5.25 12.01
N MET A 259 17.70 -4.92 11.14
CA MET A 259 17.44 -4.79 9.69
C MET A 259 17.12 -6.14 9.05
N MET A 260 17.83 -7.19 9.44
CA MET A 260 17.50 -8.54 8.97
C MET A 260 16.17 -9.03 9.54
N LYS A 261 15.81 -8.67 10.79
CA LYS A 261 14.48 -8.94 11.36
C LYS A 261 13.37 -8.32 10.52
N ILE A 262 13.46 -7.03 10.18
CA ILE A 262 12.42 -6.37 9.38
C ILE A 262 12.39 -6.92 7.95
N MET A 263 13.54 -7.24 7.36
CA MET A 263 13.60 -7.85 6.03
C MET A 263 12.92 -9.22 6.03
N ASN A 264 13.23 -10.06 7.02
CA ASN A 264 12.58 -11.36 7.18
C ASN A 264 11.07 -11.21 7.41
N TYR A 265 10.64 -10.24 8.22
CA TYR A 265 9.21 -9.93 8.39
C TYR A 265 8.58 -9.53 7.05
N ILE A 266 9.18 -8.63 6.29
CA ILE A 266 8.67 -8.21 4.98
C ILE A 266 8.58 -9.41 4.02
N TYR A 267 9.63 -10.22 3.92
CA TYR A 267 9.68 -11.36 3.00
C TYR A 267 8.72 -12.49 3.37
N MET A 268 8.49 -12.73 4.66
CA MET A 268 7.66 -13.82 5.11
C MET A 268 6.19 -13.42 5.24
N GLN A 269 5.95 -12.17 5.66
CA GLN A 269 4.60 -11.72 5.97
C GLN A 269 3.99 -10.96 4.83
N ILE A 270 4.73 -10.11 4.12
CA ILE A 270 4.19 -9.17 3.11
C ILE A 270 4.38 -9.67 1.68
N LEU A 271 5.58 -10.10 1.30
CA LEU A 271 5.92 -10.49 -0.07
C LEU A 271 5.61 -11.95 -0.38
#